data_AF-A0A973AW17-F1
#
_entry.id   AF-A0A973AW17-F1
#
_cell.length_a   1.000
_cell.length_b   1.000
_cell.length_c   1.000
_cell.angle_alpha   90.00
_cell.angle_beta   90.00
_cell.angle_gamma   90.00
#
_symmetry.space_group_name_H-M   'P 1'
#
loop_
_entity.id
_entity.type
_entity.pdbx_description
1 polymer ?
#
loop_
_entity_poly.entity_id
_entity_poly.type
_entity_poly.pdbx_seq_one_letter_code
_entity_poly.pdbx_strand_id
1 'polypeptide(L)'
;MHAVRSVLLTIALAFCCGCASLGKPDWLDPGPERAQQRRAVRFDPYLQNDIGPSIMRLPLMDGSRPRDFAEPTPEIRRSRWWSPAQ
;
A
#
# COMPACT_ATOMS: atom_id res chain seq x y z
N MET A 1 -2.87 34.86 27.16
CA MET A 1 -3.72 34.07 26.22
C MET A 1 -3.08 33.90 24.82
N HIS A 2 -2.41 34.92 24.26
CA HIS A 2 -1.76 34.79 22.94
C HIS A 2 -0.62 33.76 22.91
N ALA A 3 0.24 33.71 23.93
CA ALA A 3 1.36 32.76 24.00
C ALA A 3 0.91 31.28 24.02
N VAL A 4 -0.16 30.96 24.78
CA VAL A 4 -0.72 29.60 24.84
C VAL A 4 -1.27 29.17 23.48
N ARG A 5 -1.95 30.08 22.79
CA ARG A 5 -2.51 29.84 21.45
C ARG A 5 -1.40 29.64 20.40
N SER A 6 -0.30 30.39 20.49
CA SER A 6 0.87 30.22 19.63
C SER A 6 1.55 28.87 19.86
N VAL A 7 1.71 28.46 21.12
CA VAL A 7 2.32 27.17 21.50
C VAL A 7 1.50 25.98 20.99
N LEU A 8 0.16 26.04 21.13
CA LEU A 8 -0.72 24.99 20.62
C LEU A 8 -0.64 24.87 19.09
N LEU A 9 -0.54 26.00 18.38
CA LEU A 9 -0.38 26.02 16.92
C LEU A 9 0.93 25.39 16.46
N THR A 10 2.04 25.69 17.16
CA THR A 10 3.34 25.08 16.85
C THR A 10 3.39 23.58 17.09
N ILE A 11 2.72 23.10 18.16
CA ILE A 11 2.64 21.68 18.46
C ILE A 11 1.81 20.97 17.41
N ALA A 12 0.65 21.52 17.03
CA ALA A 12 -0.21 20.95 15.99
C ALA A 12 0.51 20.81 14.63
N LEU A 13 1.32 21.81 14.24
CA LEU A 13 2.07 21.78 12.99
C LEU A 13 3.15 20.68 12.98
N ALA A 14 3.77 20.39 14.12
CA ALA A 14 4.79 19.34 14.24
C ALA A 14 4.21 17.93 14.01
N PHE A 15 2.94 17.68 14.36
CA PHE A 15 2.28 16.39 14.12
C PHE A 15 1.98 16.12 12.64
N CYS A 16 1.93 17.14 11.78
CA CYS A 16 1.71 16.96 10.34
C CYS A 16 2.98 16.54 9.57
N CYS A 17 4.16 16.65 10.17
CA CYS A 17 5.45 16.39 9.51
C CYS A 17 5.88 14.91 9.53
N GLY A 18 5.12 14.01 10.18
CA GLY A 18 5.48 12.60 10.36
C GLY A 18 5.40 11.71 9.11
N CYS A 19 4.75 12.18 8.03
CA CYS A 19 4.52 11.37 6.83
C CYS A 19 5.65 11.41 5.80
N ALA A 20 6.81 11.99 6.12
CA ALA A 20 7.92 12.15 5.17
C ALA A 20 8.50 10.82 4.68
N SER A 21 8.45 9.76 5.49
CA SER A 21 9.01 8.42 5.18
C SER A 21 8.01 7.43 4.59
N LEU A 22 6.75 7.82 4.38
CA LEU A 22 5.75 6.97 3.72
C LEU A 22 5.91 7.07 2.19
N GLY A 23 5.74 5.95 1.48
CA GLY A 23 5.76 5.93 0.03
C GLY A 23 4.66 6.83 -0.54
N LYS A 24 5.04 7.90 -1.25
CA LYS A 24 4.12 8.87 -1.85
C LYS A 24 3.87 8.49 -3.31
N PRO A 25 2.64 8.60 -3.82
CA PRO A 25 2.42 8.52 -5.25
C PRO A 25 3.10 9.71 -5.92
N ASP A 26 3.81 9.45 -7.02
CA ASP A 26 4.26 10.51 -7.92
C ASP A 26 3.08 10.91 -8.80
N TRP A 27 2.59 12.13 -8.63
CA TRP A 27 1.41 12.62 -9.33
C TRP A 27 1.72 13.07 -10.77
N LEU A 28 2.98 13.40 -11.05
CA LEU A 28 3.38 13.99 -12.34
C LEU A 28 4.15 12.99 -13.20
N ASP A 29 4.94 12.11 -12.59
CA ASP A 29 5.64 11.02 -13.28
C ASP A 29 5.55 9.70 -12.51
N PRO A 30 4.40 9.00 -12.57
CA PRO A 30 4.23 7.71 -11.89
C PRO A 30 5.08 6.58 -12.50
N GLY A 31 5.80 6.85 -13.61
CA GLY A 31 6.58 5.89 -14.37
C GLY A 31 5.72 4.90 -15.17
N PRO A 32 6.35 3.88 -15.80
CA PRO A 32 5.65 2.95 -16.70
C PRO A 32 4.60 2.10 -15.99
N GLU A 33 3.51 1.79 -16.68
CA GLU A 33 2.38 0.95 -16.20
C GLU A 33 2.86 -0.35 -15.55
N ARG A 34 3.77 -1.09 -16.21
CA ARG A 34 4.31 -2.36 -15.69
C ARG A 34 5.01 -2.19 -14.34
N ALA A 35 5.69 -1.07 -14.12
CA ALA A 35 6.35 -0.79 -12.85
C ALA A 35 5.32 -0.48 -11.75
N GLN A 36 4.22 0.20 -12.11
CA GLN A 36 3.11 0.46 -11.20
C GLN A 36 2.40 -0.85 -10.80
N GLN A 37 2.06 -1.71 -11.77
CA GLN A 37 1.47 -3.03 -11.51
C GLN A 37 2.34 -3.89 -10.59
N ARG A 38 3.65 -3.94 -10.85
CA ARG A 38 4.60 -4.66 -9.98
C ARG A 38 4.60 -4.14 -8.55
N ARG A 39 4.51 -2.82 -8.35
CA ARG A 39 4.40 -2.20 -7.03
C ARG A 39 3.05 -2.53 -6.35
N ALA A 40 1.95 -2.50 -7.10
CA ALA A 40 0.62 -2.84 -6.61
C ALA A 40 0.53 -4.28 -6.10
N VAL A 41 1.11 -5.24 -6.82
CA VAL A 41 1.17 -6.65 -6.38
C VAL A 41 2.12 -6.83 -5.19
N ARG A 42 3.22 -6.08 -5.17
CA ARG A 42 4.26 -6.19 -4.13
C ARG A 42 3.78 -5.70 -2.76
N PHE A 43 3.15 -4.54 -2.74
CA PHE A 43 2.67 -3.88 -1.52
C PHE A 43 1.16 -4.05 -1.36
N ASP A 44 0.67 -5.21 -1.81
CA ASP A 44 -0.73 -5.60 -1.75
C ASP A 44 -1.19 -5.72 -0.29
N PRO A 45 -2.18 -4.92 0.16
CA PRO A 45 -2.66 -4.96 1.54
C PRO A 45 -3.56 -6.17 1.81
N TYR A 46 -3.95 -6.90 0.77
CA TYR A 46 -4.87 -8.03 0.84
C TYR A 46 -4.19 -9.33 1.25
N LEU A 47 -4.94 -10.19 1.94
CA LEU A 47 -4.47 -11.52 2.32
C LEU A 47 -4.20 -12.37 1.08
N GLN A 48 -3.19 -13.23 1.18
CA GLN A 48 -2.90 -14.24 0.17
C GLN A 48 -3.85 -15.44 0.30
N ASN A 49 -4.02 -16.20 -0.79
CA ASN A 49 -4.93 -17.35 -0.85
C ASN A 49 -4.34 -18.63 -0.22
N ASP A 50 -3.07 -18.64 0.13
CA ASP A 50 -2.32 -19.79 0.65
C ASP A 50 -2.20 -19.82 2.19
N ILE A 51 -2.63 -18.75 2.88
CA ILE A 51 -2.52 -18.60 4.33
C ILE A 51 -3.58 -19.44 5.09
N GLY A 52 -4.62 -19.93 4.42
CA GLY A 52 -5.60 -20.85 5.00
C GLY A 52 -6.86 -21.02 4.17
N PRO A 53 -7.81 -21.87 4.62
CA PRO A 53 -9.09 -22.06 3.95
C PRO A 53 -9.81 -20.74 3.67
N SER A 54 -10.47 -20.64 2.51
CA SER A 54 -11.14 -19.43 2.02
C SER A 54 -12.16 -18.84 3.00
N ILE A 55 -12.81 -19.68 3.82
CA ILE A 55 -13.71 -19.28 4.90
C ILE A 55 -13.04 -18.38 5.96
N MET A 56 -11.73 -18.53 6.19
CA MET A 56 -10.97 -17.73 7.16
C MET A 56 -10.36 -16.46 6.56
N ARG A 57 -10.42 -16.27 5.24
CA ARG A 57 -10.11 -14.97 4.64
C ARG A 57 -11.18 -13.99 5.14
N LEU A 58 -10.75 -12.93 5.83
CA LEU A 58 -11.68 -11.95 6.40
C LEU A 58 -12.64 -11.46 5.30
N PRO A 59 -13.96 -11.63 5.45
CA PRO A 59 -14.94 -11.13 4.48
C PRO A 59 -14.95 -9.60 4.38
N LEU A 60 -14.22 -8.92 5.28
CA LEU A 60 -14.05 -7.46 5.28
C LEU A 60 -13.35 -6.92 4.02
N MET A 61 -12.64 -7.77 3.28
CA MET A 61 -11.83 -7.37 2.13
C MET A 61 -12.37 -7.89 0.79
N ASP A 62 -13.33 -8.80 0.81
CA ASP A 62 -13.90 -9.37 -0.42
C ASP A 62 -14.76 -8.31 -1.14
N GLY A 63 -14.43 -8.06 -2.41
CA GLY A 63 -15.07 -7.02 -3.24
C GLY A 63 -14.46 -5.62 -3.12
N SER A 64 -13.57 -5.36 -2.16
CA SER A 64 -12.85 -4.07 -2.08
C SER A 64 -11.65 -3.99 -3.02
N ARG A 65 -11.17 -5.15 -3.47
CA ARG A 65 -10.00 -5.26 -4.36
C ARG A 65 -10.36 -4.86 -5.78
N PRO A 66 -9.49 -4.12 -6.50
CA PRO A 66 -9.73 -3.80 -7.90
C PRO A 66 -9.87 -5.07 -8.74
N ARG A 67 -10.74 -5.02 -9.76
CA ARG A 67 -11.11 -6.19 -10.59
C ARG A 67 -9.90 -6.94 -11.16
N ASP A 68 -8.91 -6.22 -11.67
CA ASP A 68 -7.72 -6.82 -12.32
C ASP A 68 -6.75 -7.47 -11.32
N PHE A 69 -6.95 -7.20 -10.02
CA PHE A 69 -6.17 -7.78 -8.94
C PHE A 69 -7.01 -8.67 -8.04
N ALA A 70 -8.26 -9.01 -8.42
CA ALA A 70 -9.14 -9.81 -7.57
C ALA A 70 -8.46 -11.11 -7.12
N GLU A 71 -7.78 -11.78 -8.05
CA GLU A 71 -6.96 -12.96 -7.76
C GLU A 71 -5.52 -12.56 -7.35
N PRO A 72 -5.07 -12.91 -6.13
CA PRO A 72 -3.69 -12.63 -5.72
C PRO A 72 -2.68 -13.42 -6.54
N THR A 73 -1.50 -12.83 -6.72
CA THR A 73 -0.39 -13.54 -7.37
C THR A 73 0.09 -14.68 -6.47
N PRO A 74 0.23 -15.92 -6.99
CA PRO A 74 0.67 -17.05 -6.19
C PRO A 74 2.09 -16.85 -5.63
N GLU A 75 2.36 -17.38 -4.44
CA GLU A 75 3.60 -17.14 -3.69
C GLU A 75 4.86 -17.51 -4.47
N ILE A 76 4.81 -18.56 -5.28
CA ILE A 76 5.92 -19.00 -6.13
C ILE A 76 6.33 -17.91 -7.13
N ARG A 77 5.36 -17.18 -7.70
CA ARG A 77 5.63 -16.06 -8.62
C ARG A 77 6.05 -14.82 -7.84
N ARG A 78 5.41 -14.55 -6.69
CA ARG A 78 5.69 -13.39 -5.83
C ARG A 78 7.13 -13.42 -5.30
N SER A 79 7.59 -14.57 -4.82
CA SER A 79 8.96 -14.79 -4.31
C SER A 79 10.06 -14.61 -5.38
N ARG A 80 9.71 -14.70 -6.67
CA ARG A 80 10.62 -14.52 -7.82
C ARG A 80 10.57 -13.13 -8.46
N TRP A 81 9.95 -12.15 -7.81
CA TRP A 81 9.96 -10.72 -8.18
C TRP A 81 11.33 -10.09 -8.53
N TRP A 82 12.46 -10.65 -8.09
CA TRP A 82 13.82 -10.20 -8.42
C TRP A 82 14.43 -10.95 -9.63
N SER A 83 13.81 -12.02 -10.11
CA SER A 83 14.34 -12.75 -11.27
C SER A 83 14.02 -12.00 -12.56
N PRO A 84 14.92 -12.01 -13.55
CA PRO A 84 14.59 -11.58 -14.90
C PRO A 84 13.33 -12.30 -15.38
N ALA A 85 12.42 -11.60 -16.04
CA ALA A 85 11.30 -12.24 -16.72
C ALA A 85 11.87 -13.14 -17.80
N GLN A 86 11.58 -14.45 -17.73
CA GLN A 86 11.90 -15.39 -18.80
C GLN A 86 10.95 -15.17 -19.97
#